data_AF-A0A1H0WGN5-F1
#
_entry.id   AF-A0A1H0WGN5-F1
#
_cell.length_a   1.000
_cell.length_b   1.000
_cell.length_c   1.000
_cell.angle_alpha   90.00
_cell.angle_beta   90.00
_cell.angle_gamma   90.00
#
_symmetry.space_group_name_H-M   'P 1'
#
loop_
_entity.id
_entity.type
_entity.pdbx_description
1 polymer ?
#
loop_
_entity_poly.entity_id
_entity_poly.type
_entity_poly.pdbx_seq_one_letter_code
_entity_poly.pdbx_strand_id
1 'polypeptide(L)'
;MNKATKILVAVVLAALAIAWIYHPAQPDNTPNTKLHSPIAFVVSSLPKTRLEAHPLQEPPSQSVPSLATSAAALSSLHPPDRPAWEILRDYRNRPADRKQEDSVLSAMSYCINTQDSTDTLRSLKSRGTAVPGEIDALEAHVEGHAKFCGRLLTTDFQVRTEIVRSRAESGDTKAMMAFLDIGPGGYWPREGSPPGWTQEQKYAWQQEALVYLKKAVERNELSALNALATVYSSQPSDNSETDPFFSNLYDPVQAYAYAYAWSIKTFRVPDPYQEKARDLYLQRFQRPLTSEEIAKGQKIAGEIIR
;
A
#
# COMPACT_ATOMS: atom_id res chain seq x y z
N MET A 1 46.27 11.95 4.19
CA MET A 1 45.30 13.00 4.59
C MET A 1 46.07 14.22 5.08
N ASN A 2 46.01 15.33 4.36
CA ASN A 2 46.85 16.51 4.64
C ASN A 2 46.44 17.22 5.94
N LYS A 3 47.38 17.96 6.54
CA LYS A 3 47.24 18.63 7.85
C LYS A 3 46.00 19.56 7.90
N ALA A 4 45.66 20.19 6.78
CA ALA A 4 44.46 21.01 6.61
C ALA A 4 43.15 20.21 6.76
N THR A 5 43.10 18.98 6.23
CA THR A 5 41.92 18.11 6.31
C THR A 5 41.65 17.62 7.74
N LYS A 6 42.70 17.41 8.54
CA LYS A 6 42.56 17.02 9.95
C LYS A 6 41.98 18.14 10.82
N ILE A 7 42.36 19.39 10.55
CA ILE A 7 41.85 20.56 11.28
C ILE A 7 40.38 20.79 10.94
N LEU A 8 40.01 20.66 9.66
CA LEU A 8 38.62 20.82 9.23
C LEU A 8 37.69 19.79 9.91
N VAL A 9 38.10 18.52 9.97
CA VAL A 9 37.32 17.46 10.62
C VAL A 9 37.17 17.71 12.12
N ALA A 10 38.23 18.18 12.81
CA ALA A 10 38.16 18.49 14.23
C ALA A 10 37.20 19.66 14.53
N VAL A 11 37.18 20.69 13.69
CA VAL A 11 36.26 21.84 13.84
C VAL A 11 34.81 21.43 13.61
N VAL A 12 34.54 20.57 12.61
CA VAL A 12 33.19 20.08 12.32
C VAL A 12 32.65 19.20 13.46
N LEU A 13 33.50 18.35 14.04
CA LEU A 13 33.11 17.52 15.18
C LEU A 13 32.86 18.34 16.45
N ALA A 14 33.64 19.40 16.69
CA ALA A 14 33.41 20.31 17.80
C ALA A 14 32.10 21.10 17.66
N ALA A 15 31.76 21.53 16.43
CA ALA A 15 30.50 22.24 16.17
C ALA A 15 29.27 21.33 16.37
N LEU A 16 29.36 20.05 15.99
CA LEU A 16 28.30 19.06 16.22
C LEU A 16 28.11 18.74 17.71
N ALA A 17 29.18 18.70 18.50
CA ALA A 17 29.09 18.49 19.94
C ALA A 17 28.41 19.66 20.68
N ILE A 18 28.64 20.91 20.24
CA ILE A 18 28.00 22.09 20.83
C ILE A 18 26.51 22.15 20.48
N ALA A 19 26.12 21.75 19.26
CA ALA A 19 24.71 21.71 18.84
C ALA A 19 23.88 20.68 19.62
N TRP A 20 24.52 19.61 20.12
CA TRP A 20 23.87 18.59 20.95
C TRP A 20 23.68 19.02 22.41
N ILE A 21 24.57 19.86 22.95
CA ILE A 21 24.50 20.32 24.34
C ILE A 21 23.48 21.46 24.53
N TYR A 22 23.15 22.20 23.45
CA TYR A 22 22.30 23.40 23.52
C TYR A 22 20.87 23.23 22.97
N HIS A 23 20.30 22.02 22.94
CA HIS A 23 18.86 21.86 22.71
C HIS A 23 18.10 22.02 24.04
N PRO A 24 17.38 23.14 24.29
CA PRO A 24 16.47 23.23 25.43
C PRO A 24 15.28 22.30 25.20
N ALA A 25 15.02 21.44 26.18
CA ALA A 25 13.80 20.64 26.25
C ALA A 25 12.58 21.59 26.29
N GLN A 26 11.68 21.47 25.32
CA GLN A 26 10.37 22.12 25.39
C GLN A 26 9.51 21.45 26.47
N PRO A 27 8.78 22.22 27.29
CA PRO A 27 7.89 21.68 28.31
C PRO A 27 6.59 21.16 27.71
N ASP A 28 6.14 20.02 28.25
CA ASP A 28 4.84 19.39 28.01
C ASP A 28 3.68 20.36 28.27
N ASN A 29 2.88 20.64 27.23
CA ASN A 29 1.59 21.30 27.34
C ASN A 29 0.48 20.26 27.11
N THR A 30 0.13 19.50 28.14
CA THR A 30 -1.15 18.80 28.22
C THR A 30 -2.22 19.73 28.77
N PRO A 31 -3.31 20.05 28.02
CA PRO A 31 -4.49 20.64 28.63
C PRO A 31 -5.38 19.54 29.22
N ASN A 32 -5.43 19.54 30.55
CA ASN A 32 -6.51 18.97 31.35
C ASN A 32 -7.89 19.31 30.75
N THR A 33 -8.68 18.30 30.41
CA THR A 33 -10.13 18.47 30.32
C THR A 33 -10.83 17.44 31.20
N LYS A 34 -11.65 18.00 32.07
CA LYS A 34 -12.33 17.38 33.21
C LYS A 34 -13.35 16.35 32.75
N LEU A 35 -13.49 15.31 33.58
CA LEU A 35 -14.70 14.50 33.71
C LEU A 35 -15.95 15.39 33.72
N HIS A 36 -16.91 15.07 32.85
CA HIS A 36 -18.32 15.31 33.12
C HIS A 36 -19.09 13.99 33.04
N SER A 37 -19.67 13.63 34.19
CA SER A 37 -20.66 12.57 34.41
C SER A 37 -21.95 12.80 33.61
N PRO A 38 -22.78 11.75 33.41
CA PRO A 38 -23.83 11.75 32.41
C PRO A 38 -25.08 12.50 32.88
N ILE A 39 -25.68 13.27 31.97
CA ILE A 39 -27.02 13.81 32.15
C ILE A 39 -28.03 12.68 31.91
N ALA A 40 -28.78 12.36 32.96
CA ALA A 40 -29.99 11.55 32.90
C ALA A 40 -31.07 12.26 32.06
N PHE A 41 -31.65 11.56 31.10
CA PHE A 41 -32.90 11.99 30.45
C PHE A 41 -33.99 10.93 30.63
N VAL A 42 -34.91 11.30 31.52
CA VAL A 42 -36.37 11.07 31.57
C VAL A 42 -36.92 10.03 30.58
N VAL A 43 -37.45 8.96 31.18
CA VAL A 43 -38.42 8.03 30.60
C VAL A 43 -39.72 8.79 30.32
N SER A 44 -40.18 8.82 29.06
CA SER A 44 -41.58 9.09 28.75
C SER A 44 -42.07 8.08 27.72
N SER A 45 -43.22 7.50 28.03
CA SER A 45 -43.82 6.33 27.41
C SER A 45 -44.85 6.69 26.33
N LEU A 46 -44.91 5.83 25.29
CA LEU A 46 -45.96 5.59 24.27
C LEU A 46 -46.03 6.50 23.01
N PRO A 47 -46.56 6.01 21.86
CA PRO A 47 -46.91 4.63 21.45
C PRO A 47 -46.20 4.14 20.17
N LYS A 48 -46.25 2.82 19.97
CA LYS A 48 -45.80 2.05 18.79
C LYS A 48 -46.42 2.58 17.48
N THR A 49 -45.58 3.12 16.61
CA THR A 49 -45.82 3.13 15.16
C THR A 49 -44.62 2.52 14.45
N ARG A 50 -44.90 1.41 13.78
CA ARG A 50 -43.98 0.58 13.01
C ARG A 50 -43.52 1.38 11.77
N LEU A 51 -42.29 1.91 11.80
CA LEU A 51 -41.55 2.27 10.60
C LEU A 51 -40.37 1.31 10.50
N GLU A 52 -40.32 0.55 9.42
CA GLU A 52 -39.18 -0.27 9.03
C GLU A 52 -37.98 0.67 8.78
N ALA A 53 -37.08 0.75 9.77
CA ALA A 53 -35.77 1.35 9.58
C ALA A 53 -34.88 0.30 8.93
N HIS A 54 -34.64 0.45 7.62
CA HIS A 54 -33.49 -0.16 6.98
C HIS A 54 -32.23 0.21 7.78
N PRO A 55 -31.34 -0.74 8.12
CA PRO A 55 -30.10 -0.39 8.79
C PRO A 55 -29.30 0.51 7.86
N LEU A 56 -29.01 1.73 8.33
CA LEU A 56 -28.06 2.64 7.70
C LEU A 56 -26.73 1.89 7.58
N GLN A 57 -26.43 1.52 6.35
CA GLN A 57 -25.17 0.93 5.95
C GLN A 57 -24.07 1.94 6.30
N GLU A 58 -23.17 1.57 7.22
CA GLU A 58 -21.96 2.35 7.50
C GLU A 58 -21.27 2.66 6.15
N PRO A 59 -20.83 3.91 5.91
CA PRO A 59 -20.08 4.21 4.71
C PRO A 59 -18.83 3.32 4.69
N PRO A 60 -18.50 2.68 3.56
CA PRO A 60 -17.35 1.81 3.50
C PRO A 60 -16.11 2.61 3.89
N SER A 61 -15.42 2.13 4.94
CA SER A 61 -14.10 2.60 5.31
C SER A 61 -13.23 2.58 4.06
N GLN A 62 -12.64 3.73 3.72
CA GLN A 62 -11.75 3.90 2.57
C GLN A 62 -10.49 3.07 2.81
N SER A 63 -10.58 1.79 2.51
CA SER A 63 -9.44 0.90 2.36
C SER A 63 -8.64 1.38 1.14
N VAL A 64 -7.32 1.39 1.32
CA VAL A 64 -6.30 1.65 0.29
C VAL A 64 -6.80 1.18 -1.08
N PRO A 65 -6.74 2.02 -2.15
CA PRO A 65 -7.19 1.60 -3.46
C PRO A 65 -6.46 0.32 -3.84
N SER A 66 -7.22 -0.78 -3.96
CA SER A 66 -6.73 -2.04 -4.50
C SER A 66 -6.32 -1.80 -5.94
N LEU A 67 -5.05 -1.45 -6.12
CA LEU A 67 -4.37 -1.46 -7.41
C LEU A 67 -4.56 -2.87 -7.96
N ALA A 68 -5.06 -2.98 -9.20
CA ALA A 68 -5.43 -4.25 -9.82
C ALA A 68 -4.26 -5.24 -9.75
N THR A 69 -4.35 -6.19 -8.82
CA THR A 69 -3.17 -6.81 -8.23
C THR A 69 -2.84 -8.10 -8.96
N SER A 70 -1.69 -8.10 -9.64
CA SER A 70 -0.98 -9.31 -10.05
C SER A 70 -0.31 -10.03 -8.84
N ALA A 71 -0.58 -9.55 -7.62
CA ALA A 71 -0.03 -10.04 -6.36
C ALA A 71 -0.47 -11.46 -5.95
N ALA A 72 -1.28 -12.18 -6.73
CA ALA A 72 -1.66 -13.56 -6.43
C ALA A 72 -0.43 -14.48 -6.22
N ALA A 73 0.68 -14.23 -6.94
CA ALA A 73 1.93 -14.98 -6.76
C ALA A 73 2.70 -14.60 -5.49
N LEU A 74 2.36 -13.47 -4.86
CA LEU A 74 2.98 -12.93 -3.66
C LEU A 74 1.99 -12.82 -2.49
N SER A 75 0.86 -13.52 -2.56
CA SER A 75 -0.19 -13.52 -1.54
C SER A 75 -0.36 -14.95 -0.98
N SER A 76 0.73 -15.53 -0.48
CA SER A 76 0.65 -16.86 0.14
C SER A 76 -0.14 -16.79 1.44
N LEU A 77 -1.14 -17.67 1.58
CA LEU A 77 -1.81 -17.99 2.83
C LEU A 77 -1.35 -19.34 3.39
N HIS A 78 -0.50 -20.05 2.66
CA HIS A 78 0.02 -21.33 3.11
C HIS A 78 1.14 -21.11 4.14
N PRO A 79 1.09 -21.80 5.29
CA PRO A 79 2.16 -21.70 6.28
C PRO A 79 3.48 -22.18 5.68
N PRO A 80 4.61 -21.53 6.01
CA PRO A 80 5.91 -21.99 5.58
C PRO A 80 6.27 -23.33 6.23
N ASP A 81 7.21 -24.05 5.63
CA ASP A 81 7.73 -25.34 6.13
C ASP A 81 8.49 -25.20 7.46
N ARG A 82 9.01 -24.02 7.75
CA ARG A 82 9.74 -23.67 8.96
C ARG A 82 9.58 -22.19 9.32
N PRO A 83 9.99 -21.75 10.53
CA PRO A 83 9.86 -20.35 10.93
C PRO A 83 10.50 -19.37 9.94
N ALA A 84 9.83 -18.26 9.65
CA ALA A 84 10.25 -17.30 8.63
C ALA A 84 11.62 -16.68 8.93
N TRP A 85 11.97 -16.51 10.21
CA TRP A 85 13.29 -16.03 10.63
C TRP A 85 14.42 -17.00 10.23
N GLU A 86 14.16 -18.32 10.19
CA GLU A 86 15.14 -19.31 9.74
C GLU A 86 15.34 -19.26 8.23
N ILE A 87 14.24 -19.13 7.48
CA ILE A 87 14.26 -18.96 6.03
C ILE A 87 15.09 -17.72 5.67
N LEU A 88 14.83 -16.61 6.36
CA LEU A 88 15.54 -15.36 6.16
C LEU A 88 17.02 -15.44 6.54
N ARG A 89 17.34 -16.08 7.68
CA ARG A 89 18.72 -16.31 8.10
C ARG A 89 19.49 -17.11 7.05
N ASP A 90 18.88 -18.17 6.52
CA ASP A 90 19.53 -19.03 5.53
C ASP A 90 19.73 -18.30 4.19
N TYR A 91 18.75 -17.51 3.77
CA TYR A 91 18.86 -16.62 2.60
C TYR A 91 20.03 -15.63 2.75
N ARG A 92 20.18 -14.99 3.92
CA ARG A 92 21.27 -14.03 4.17
C ARG A 92 22.66 -14.68 4.22
N ASN A 93 22.75 -15.97 4.51
CA ASN A 93 24.02 -16.67 4.72
C ASN A 93 24.57 -17.40 3.48
N ARG A 94 23.86 -17.36 2.35
CA ARG A 94 24.24 -18.09 1.13
C ARG A 94 24.00 -17.25 -0.13
N PRO A 95 24.69 -17.54 -1.24
CA PRO A 95 24.29 -16.98 -2.53
C PRO A 95 22.84 -17.37 -2.81
N ALA A 96 21.99 -16.37 -2.97
CA ALA A 96 20.57 -16.59 -3.20
C ALA A 96 20.32 -17.13 -4.61
N ASP A 97 19.57 -18.22 -4.70
CA ASP A 97 18.95 -18.66 -5.96
C ASP A 97 17.47 -18.27 -5.99
N ARG A 98 16.83 -18.43 -7.15
CA ARG A 98 15.40 -18.10 -7.31
C ARG A 98 14.50 -18.86 -6.32
N LYS A 99 14.84 -20.09 -5.97
CA LYS A 99 14.04 -20.92 -5.06
C LYS A 99 14.10 -20.39 -3.64
N GLN A 100 15.27 -19.96 -3.18
CA GLN A 100 15.44 -19.33 -1.88
C GLN A 100 14.70 -17.99 -1.80
N GLU A 101 14.79 -17.16 -2.85
CA GLU A 101 14.00 -15.94 -2.95
C GLU A 101 12.49 -16.23 -2.88
N ASP A 102 11.98 -17.23 -3.61
CA ASP A 102 10.56 -17.62 -3.58
C ASP A 102 10.13 -18.09 -2.18
N SER A 103 10.98 -18.83 -1.47
CA SER A 103 10.71 -19.22 -0.08
C SER A 103 10.63 -18.01 0.85
N VAL A 104 11.53 -17.04 0.71
CA VAL A 104 11.49 -15.79 1.49
C VAL A 104 10.22 -15.00 1.17
N LEU A 105 9.92 -14.78 -0.12
CA LEU A 105 8.72 -14.05 -0.55
C LEU A 105 7.45 -14.71 -0.02
N SER A 106 7.32 -16.03 -0.14
CA SER A 106 6.17 -16.77 0.38
C SER A 106 6.04 -16.66 1.89
N ALA A 107 7.13 -16.83 2.65
CA ALA A 107 7.11 -16.76 4.10
C ALA A 107 6.74 -15.36 4.61
N MET A 108 7.31 -14.31 4.01
CA MET A 108 6.98 -12.92 4.37
C MET A 108 5.53 -12.58 4.03
N SER A 109 5.05 -13.02 2.87
CA SER A 109 3.65 -12.83 2.49
C SER A 109 2.68 -13.54 3.43
N TYR A 110 2.98 -14.77 3.86
CA TYR A 110 2.19 -15.46 4.87
C TYR A 110 2.11 -14.64 6.16
N CYS A 111 3.25 -14.12 6.64
CA CYS A 111 3.29 -13.32 7.86
C CYS A 111 2.47 -12.03 7.74
N ILE A 112 2.56 -11.31 6.63
CA ILE A 112 1.75 -10.10 6.38
C ILE A 112 0.26 -10.45 6.36
N ASN A 113 -0.12 -11.49 5.61
CA ASN A 113 -1.53 -11.84 5.41
C ASN A 113 -2.21 -12.39 6.67
N THR A 114 -1.44 -12.88 7.64
CA THR A 114 -1.96 -13.47 8.88
C THR A 114 -1.83 -12.55 10.10
N GLN A 115 -1.11 -11.43 9.99
CA GLN A 115 -0.80 -10.52 11.11
C GLN A 115 -2.05 -10.02 11.84
N ASP A 116 -3.13 -9.79 11.11
CA ASP A 116 -4.36 -9.19 11.64
C ASP A 116 -5.41 -10.21 12.07
N SER A 117 -5.11 -11.51 11.93
CA SER A 117 -6.08 -12.59 12.20
C SER A 117 -6.61 -12.53 13.63
N THR A 118 -5.79 -12.10 14.59
CA THR A 118 -6.20 -11.96 16.01
C THR A 118 -7.28 -10.89 16.20
N ASP A 119 -7.11 -9.73 15.56
CA ASP A 119 -8.07 -8.63 15.69
C ASP A 119 -9.36 -8.93 14.91
N THR A 120 -9.24 -9.54 13.73
CA THR A 120 -10.38 -10.02 12.96
C THR A 120 -11.17 -11.07 13.74
N LEU A 121 -10.48 -12.05 14.32
CA LEU A 121 -11.10 -13.09 15.16
C LEU A 121 -11.81 -12.48 16.37
N ARG A 122 -11.18 -11.52 17.07
CA ARG A 122 -11.80 -10.81 18.21
C ARG A 122 -13.07 -10.07 17.80
N SER A 123 -13.02 -9.35 16.68
CA SER A 123 -14.16 -8.62 16.13
C SER A 123 -15.31 -9.58 15.78
N LEU A 124 -15.02 -10.67 15.08
CA LEU A 124 -16.02 -11.67 14.69
C LEU A 124 -16.66 -12.36 15.89
N LYS A 125 -15.85 -12.80 16.87
CA LYS A 125 -16.37 -13.39 18.12
C LYS A 125 -17.26 -12.41 18.88
N SER A 126 -16.91 -11.12 18.89
CA SER A 126 -17.71 -10.08 19.57
C SER A 126 -19.05 -9.78 18.92
N ARG A 127 -19.15 -9.93 17.58
CA ARG A 127 -20.38 -9.65 16.81
C ARG A 127 -21.36 -10.83 16.78
N GLY A 128 -20.91 -12.04 17.15
CA GLY A 128 -21.74 -13.25 17.16
C GLY A 128 -22.21 -13.71 15.77
N THR A 129 -21.61 -13.19 14.70
CA THR A 129 -22.06 -13.37 13.30
C THR A 129 -21.21 -14.34 12.48
N ALA A 130 -20.15 -14.93 13.04
CA ALA A 130 -19.23 -15.73 12.26
C ALA A 130 -19.73 -17.18 12.05
N VAL A 131 -19.56 -17.67 10.83
CA VAL A 131 -19.78 -19.08 10.49
C VAL A 131 -18.68 -19.90 11.17
N PRO A 132 -18.98 -21.05 11.83
CA PRO A 132 -17.97 -21.82 12.57
C PRO A 132 -16.66 -22.08 11.80
N GLY A 133 -16.74 -22.38 10.51
CA GLY A 133 -15.54 -22.61 9.67
C GLY A 133 -14.64 -21.38 9.44
N GLU A 134 -15.17 -20.16 9.55
CA GLU A 134 -14.36 -18.93 9.45
C GLU A 134 -13.58 -18.67 10.74
N ILE A 135 -14.18 -19.01 11.90
CA ILE A 135 -13.50 -18.92 13.20
C ILE A 135 -12.34 -19.92 13.24
N ASP A 136 -12.58 -21.17 12.86
CA ASP A 136 -11.55 -22.22 12.88
C ASP A 136 -10.35 -21.87 11.97
N ALA A 137 -10.63 -21.31 10.78
CA ALA A 137 -9.58 -20.86 9.87
C ALA A 137 -8.77 -19.69 10.45
N LEU A 138 -9.42 -18.73 11.09
CA LEU A 138 -8.75 -17.60 11.74
C LEU A 138 -7.95 -18.02 12.97
N GLU A 139 -8.45 -18.96 13.77
CA GLU A 139 -7.71 -19.54 14.89
C GLU A 139 -6.45 -20.25 14.41
N ALA A 140 -6.55 -21.05 13.34
CA ALA A 140 -5.37 -21.66 12.71
C ALA A 140 -4.37 -20.62 12.18
N HIS A 141 -4.85 -19.49 11.64
CA HIS A 141 -3.97 -18.38 11.23
C HIS A 141 -3.30 -17.69 12.42
N VAL A 142 -4.00 -17.50 13.55
CA VAL A 142 -3.42 -16.90 14.76
C VAL A 142 -2.29 -17.78 15.32
N GLU A 143 -2.55 -19.09 15.46
CA GLU A 143 -1.55 -20.04 15.94
C GLU A 143 -0.36 -20.13 14.98
N GLY A 144 -0.64 -20.22 13.68
CA GLY A 144 0.38 -20.25 12.64
C GLY A 144 1.23 -18.97 12.61
N HIS A 145 0.62 -17.80 12.75
CA HIS A 145 1.34 -16.53 12.79
C HIS A 145 2.30 -16.47 13.97
N ALA A 146 1.84 -16.81 15.19
CA ALA A 146 2.71 -16.83 16.37
C ALA A 146 3.89 -17.80 16.19
N LYS A 147 3.63 -18.99 15.64
CA LYS A 147 4.64 -20.04 15.40
C LYS A 147 5.67 -19.64 14.35
N PHE A 148 5.23 -19.14 13.19
CA PHE A 148 6.09 -18.95 12.03
C PHE A 148 6.66 -17.53 11.91
N CYS A 149 5.98 -16.52 12.47
CA CYS A 149 6.29 -15.10 12.26
C CYS A 149 6.78 -14.38 13.52
N GLY A 150 6.59 -14.95 14.72
CA GLY A 150 6.77 -14.26 15.99
C GLY A 150 8.18 -13.72 16.34
N ARG A 151 9.20 -14.02 15.51
CA ARG A 151 10.57 -13.50 15.68
C ARG A 151 11.00 -12.49 14.61
N LEU A 152 10.14 -12.20 13.64
CA LEU A 152 10.45 -11.21 12.60
C LEU A 152 10.34 -9.80 13.17
N LEU A 153 11.28 -8.94 12.80
CA LEU A 153 11.18 -7.51 13.02
C LEU A 153 10.53 -6.84 11.81
N THR A 154 9.96 -5.65 12.00
CA THR A 154 9.42 -4.84 10.91
C THR A 154 10.45 -4.60 9.80
N THR A 155 11.72 -4.40 10.17
CA THR A 155 12.83 -4.19 9.22
C THR A 155 13.17 -5.44 8.42
N ASP A 156 12.84 -6.64 8.90
CA ASP A 156 13.11 -7.87 8.16
C ASP A 156 12.29 -7.97 6.86
N PHE A 157 11.13 -7.30 6.80
CA PHE A 157 10.32 -7.26 5.59
C PHE A 157 10.99 -6.49 4.44
N GLN A 158 11.97 -5.62 4.70
CA GLN A 158 12.70 -4.89 3.65
C GLN A 158 13.34 -5.83 2.61
N VAL A 159 13.73 -7.03 3.03
CA VAL A 159 14.26 -8.08 2.14
C VAL A 159 13.30 -8.42 0.99
N ARG A 160 11.98 -8.32 1.22
CA ARG A 160 10.95 -8.58 0.22
C ARG A 160 11.03 -7.53 -0.88
N THR A 161 11.21 -6.26 -0.53
CA THR A 161 11.43 -5.18 -1.50
C THR A 161 12.74 -5.32 -2.23
N GLU A 162 13.81 -5.72 -1.55
CA GLU A 162 15.11 -5.95 -2.19
C GLU A 162 15.06 -7.07 -3.23
N ILE A 163 14.43 -8.21 -2.89
CA ILE A 163 14.25 -9.33 -3.82
C ILE A 163 13.43 -8.87 -5.04
N VAL A 164 12.26 -8.26 -4.81
CA VAL A 164 11.37 -7.82 -5.89
C VAL A 164 12.02 -6.75 -6.75
N ARG A 165 12.77 -5.81 -6.17
CA ARG A 165 13.59 -4.84 -6.91
C ARG A 165 14.58 -5.55 -7.82
N SER A 166 15.39 -6.45 -7.29
CA SER A 166 16.39 -7.20 -8.07
C SER A 166 15.75 -8.00 -9.21
N ARG A 167 14.60 -8.64 -8.94
CA ARG A 167 13.81 -9.32 -9.97
C ARG A 167 13.35 -8.35 -11.07
N ALA A 168 12.80 -7.20 -10.70
CA ALA A 168 12.32 -6.19 -11.63
C ALA A 168 13.47 -5.63 -12.49
N GLU A 169 14.63 -5.37 -11.89
CA GLU A 169 15.86 -4.96 -12.60
C GLU A 169 16.33 -6.04 -13.60
N SER A 170 16.18 -7.32 -13.26
CA SER A 170 16.48 -8.45 -14.15
C SER A 170 15.44 -8.66 -15.27
N GLY A 171 14.38 -7.85 -15.32
CA GLY A 171 13.35 -7.94 -16.34
C GLY A 171 12.14 -8.80 -15.99
N ASP A 172 11.98 -9.23 -14.74
CA ASP A 172 10.77 -9.94 -14.33
C ASP A 172 9.59 -8.97 -14.26
N THR A 173 8.68 -9.08 -15.24
CA THR A 173 7.49 -8.24 -15.35
C THR A 173 6.55 -8.38 -14.15
N LYS A 174 6.44 -9.57 -13.55
CA LYS A 174 5.62 -9.76 -12.34
C LYS A 174 6.21 -9.01 -11.17
N ALA A 175 7.53 -8.99 -11.05
CA ALA A 175 8.22 -8.22 -10.03
C ALA A 175 8.10 -6.70 -10.25
N MET A 176 8.15 -6.24 -11.51
CA MET A 176 7.89 -4.84 -11.84
C MET A 176 6.52 -4.38 -11.36
N MET A 177 5.49 -5.20 -11.58
CA MET A 177 4.15 -4.94 -11.08
C MET A 177 4.08 -4.98 -9.56
N ALA A 178 4.66 -6.02 -8.97
CA ALA A 178 4.64 -6.23 -7.53
C ALA A 178 5.38 -5.15 -6.75
N PHE A 179 6.39 -4.49 -7.34
CA PHE A 179 7.22 -3.51 -6.62
C PHE A 179 6.37 -2.41 -5.99
N LEU A 180 5.37 -1.90 -6.72
CA LEU A 180 4.43 -0.92 -6.16
C LEU A 180 3.60 -1.54 -5.01
N ASP A 181 3.06 -2.74 -5.22
CA ASP A 181 2.12 -3.38 -4.30
C ASP A 181 2.74 -3.84 -2.99
N ILE A 182 4.03 -4.19 -2.99
CA ILE A 182 4.73 -4.56 -1.76
C ILE A 182 5.13 -3.34 -0.93
N GLY A 183 5.23 -2.17 -1.56
CA GLY A 183 5.63 -0.96 -0.88
C GLY A 183 7.11 -0.89 -0.49
N PRO A 184 7.53 0.28 0.01
CA PRO A 184 8.92 0.58 0.34
C PRO A 184 9.52 -0.26 1.49
N GLY A 185 8.71 -0.65 2.48
CA GLY A 185 9.16 -1.45 3.63
C GLY A 185 9.05 -2.96 3.44
N GLY A 186 8.69 -3.42 2.24
CA GLY A 186 8.32 -4.81 1.97
C GLY A 186 6.88 -5.16 2.34
N TYR A 187 6.15 -4.20 2.89
CA TYR A 187 4.71 -4.20 3.02
C TYR A 187 4.20 -2.74 3.08
N TRP A 188 2.91 -2.53 2.83
CA TRP A 188 2.23 -1.28 3.13
C TRP A 188 1.68 -1.34 4.55
N PRO A 189 2.02 -0.40 5.45
CA PRO A 189 1.34 -0.31 6.74
C PRO A 189 -0.13 0.08 6.52
N ARG A 190 -1.00 -0.35 7.44
CA ARG A 190 -2.44 -0.03 7.44
C ARG A 190 -2.73 1.47 7.32
N GLU A 191 -1.83 2.32 7.84
CA GLU A 191 -1.95 3.79 7.82
C GLU A 191 -1.41 4.44 6.53
N GLY A 192 -1.06 3.67 5.50
CA GLY A 192 -0.77 4.19 4.16
C GLY A 192 0.63 4.79 3.95
N SER A 193 1.45 4.96 5.00
CA SER A 193 2.86 5.34 4.87
C SER A 193 3.73 4.65 5.94
N PRO A 194 4.92 4.13 5.60
CA PRO A 194 5.88 3.66 6.60
C PRO A 194 6.20 4.80 7.57
N PRO A 195 6.13 4.58 8.90
CA PRO A 195 6.59 5.57 9.85
C PRO A 195 8.09 5.83 9.64
N GLY A 196 8.50 7.11 9.68
CA GLY A 196 9.91 7.52 9.66
C GLY A 196 10.53 7.76 8.28
N TRP A 197 9.77 7.68 7.18
CA TRP A 197 10.28 8.06 5.85
C TRP A 197 10.23 9.56 5.60
N THR A 198 11.33 10.14 5.13
CA THR A 198 11.36 11.53 4.67
C THR A 198 10.60 11.70 3.35
N GLN A 199 10.21 12.93 3.02
CA GLN A 199 9.49 13.20 1.77
C GLN A 199 10.32 12.84 0.54
N GLU A 200 11.64 13.05 0.61
CA GLU A 200 12.59 12.69 -0.44
C GLU A 200 12.66 11.18 -0.65
N GLN A 201 12.65 10.39 0.42
CA GLN A 201 12.65 8.93 0.35
C GLN A 201 11.34 8.42 -0.28
N LYS A 202 10.21 8.97 0.12
CA LYS A 202 8.90 8.65 -0.48
C LYS A 202 8.91 8.94 -1.98
N TYR A 203 9.34 10.14 -2.35
CA TYR A 203 9.42 10.56 -3.75
C TYR A 203 10.35 9.66 -4.57
N ALA A 204 11.55 9.36 -4.07
CA ALA A 204 12.50 8.49 -4.76
C ALA A 204 11.92 7.10 -5.04
N TRP A 205 11.25 6.50 -4.05
CA TRP A 205 10.62 5.20 -4.22
C TRP A 205 9.43 5.25 -5.19
N GLN A 206 8.60 6.30 -5.14
CA GLN A 206 7.50 6.48 -6.09
C GLN A 206 8.00 6.58 -7.54
N GLN A 207 9.07 7.34 -7.76
CA GLN A 207 9.69 7.43 -9.09
C GLN A 207 10.23 6.08 -9.54
N GLU A 208 10.86 5.31 -8.65
CA GLU A 208 11.32 3.96 -8.93
C GLU A 208 10.15 3.04 -9.33
N ALA A 209 9.05 3.06 -8.58
CA ALA A 209 7.86 2.26 -8.88
C ALA A 209 7.23 2.64 -10.23
N LEU A 210 7.14 3.95 -10.54
CA LEU A 210 6.67 4.42 -11.85
C LEU A 210 7.56 3.94 -13.00
N VAL A 211 8.88 3.90 -12.81
CA VAL A 211 9.82 3.37 -13.82
C VAL A 211 9.56 1.89 -14.07
N TYR A 212 9.36 1.08 -13.02
CA TYR A 212 9.05 -0.33 -13.21
C TYR A 212 7.71 -0.56 -13.90
N LEU A 213 6.67 0.18 -13.54
CA LEU A 213 5.37 0.08 -14.24
C LEU A 213 5.49 0.47 -15.72
N LYS A 214 6.23 1.54 -16.05
CA LYS A 214 6.48 1.91 -17.45
C LYS A 214 7.23 0.82 -18.22
N LYS A 215 8.27 0.24 -17.62
CA LYS A 215 8.98 -0.93 -18.19
C LYS A 215 8.06 -2.15 -18.36
N ALA A 216 7.11 -2.36 -17.44
CA ALA A 216 6.12 -3.42 -17.57
C ALA A 216 5.17 -3.15 -18.77
N VAL A 217 4.75 -1.90 -18.99
CA VAL A 217 3.99 -1.49 -20.18
C VAL A 217 4.78 -1.77 -21.46
N GLU A 218 6.06 -1.40 -21.52
CA GLU A 218 6.96 -1.69 -22.66
C GLU A 218 7.08 -3.19 -22.94
N ARG A 219 6.91 -4.02 -21.90
CA ARG A 219 6.89 -5.49 -21.97
C ARG A 219 5.49 -6.08 -22.20
N ASN A 220 4.53 -5.26 -22.61
CA ASN A 220 3.14 -5.63 -22.88
C ASN A 220 2.35 -6.15 -21.67
N GLU A 221 2.73 -5.77 -20.45
CA GLU A 221 1.90 -6.04 -19.26
C GLU A 221 0.72 -5.07 -19.21
N LEU A 222 -0.47 -5.56 -19.57
CA LEU A 222 -1.67 -4.71 -19.63
C LEU A 222 -2.06 -4.18 -18.26
N SER A 223 -1.87 -4.96 -17.19
CA SER A 223 -2.23 -4.51 -15.83
C SER A 223 -1.42 -3.28 -15.38
N ALA A 224 -0.21 -3.07 -15.95
CA ALA A 224 0.61 -1.90 -15.69
C ALA A 224 -0.04 -0.59 -16.13
N LEU A 225 -0.79 -0.60 -17.26
CA LEU A 225 -1.52 0.58 -17.72
C LEU A 225 -2.60 0.99 -16.72
N ASN A 226 -3.37 0.03 -16.21
CA ASN A 226 -4.38 0.33 -15.20
C ASN A 226 -3.75 0.78 -13.87
N ALA A 227 -2.62 0.20 -13.46
CA ALA A 227 -1.90 0.64 -12.27
C ALA A 227 -1.39 2.08 -12.39
N LEU A 228 -0.80 2.45 -13.54
CA LEU A 228 -0.38 3.82 -13.82
C LEU A 228 -1.56 4.79 -13.82
N ALA A 229 -2.70 4.40 -14.42
CA ALA A 229 -3.92 5.21 -14.39
C ALA A 229 -4.37 5.50 -12.95
N THR A 230 -4.37 4.48 -12.08
CA THR A 230 -4.72 4.64 -10.66
C THR A 230 -3.75 5.57 -9.93
N VAL A 231 -2.43 5.38 -10.11
CA VAL A 231 -1.41 6.23 -9.48
C VAL A 231 -1.63 7.70 -9.84
N TYR A 232 -1.73 8.03 -11.13
CA TYR A 232 -1.94 9.41 -11.60
C TYR A 232 -3.31 10.00 -11.22
N SER A 233 -4.30 9.16 -10.91
CA SER A 233 -5.63 9.62 -10.46
C SER A 233 -5.74 9.88 -8.95
N SER A 234 -4.66 9.68 -8.19
CA SER A 234 -4.66 9.85 -6.74
C SER A 234 -4.77 11.33 -6.38
N GLN A 235 -5.99 11.84 -6.23
CA GLN A 235 -6.24 13.25 -5.99
C GLN A 235 -5.75 13.67 -4.58
N PRO A 236 -5.06 14.81 -4.43
CA PRO A 236 -4.79 15.38 -3.11
C PRO A 236 -6.11 15.72 -2.40
N SER A 237 -6.10 15.60 -1.09
CA SER A 237 -7.25 15.94 -0.24
C SER A 237 -7.21 17.41 0.13
N ASP A 238 -8.35 17.97 0.54
CA ASP A 238 -8.42 19.38 0.98
C ASP A 238 -7.59 19.64 2.25
N ASN A 239 -7.26 18.58 3.01
CA ASN A 239 -6.35 18.62 4.14
C ASN A 239 -5.09 17.79 3.85
N SER A 240 -3.95 18.46 3.65
CA SER A 240 -2.66 17.82 3.35
C SER A 240 -2.22 16.71 4.35
N GLU A 241 -2.78 16.67 5.56
CA GLU A 241 -2.50 15.60 6.54
C GLU A 241 -3.09 14.25 6.13
N THR A 242 -4.11 14.23 5.28
CA THR A 242 -4.81 13.03 4.80
C THR A 242 -4.52 12.70 3.35
N ASP A 243 -3.51 13.34 2.77
CA ASP A 243 -3.19 13.16 1.36
C ASP A 243 -2.81 11.71 1.04
N PRO A 244 -3.40 11.12 -0.01
CA PRO A 244 -3.00 9.81 -0.48
C PRO A 244 -1.50 9.76 -0.77
N PHE A 245 -0.86 8.60 -0.57
CA PHE A 245 0.58 8.44 -0.73
C PHE A 245 1.09 8.97 -2.09
N PHE A 246 0.34 8.77 -3.17
CA PHE A 246 0.70 9.20 -4.53
C PHE A 246 0.10 10.55 -4.95
N SER A 247 -0.44 11.35 -4.03
CA SER A 247 -1.13 12.61 -4.37
C SER A 247 -0.25 13.63 -5.09
N ASN A 248 1.06 13.60 -4.77
CA ASN A 248 2.08 14.43 -5.41
C ASN A 248 2.33 14.07 -6.89
N LEU A 249 1.76 12.95 -7.37
CA LEU A 249 1.82 12.51 -8.76
C LEU A 249 0.48 12.73 -9.48
N TYR A 250 -0.48 13.42 -8.87
CA TYR A 250 -1.78 13.66 -9.47
C TYR A 250 -1.65 14.39 -10.83
N ASP A 251 -2.07 13.72 -11.89
CA ASP A 251 -2.16 14.26 -13.24
C ASP A 251 -3.35 13.59 -13.93
N PRO A 252 -4.54 14.23 -13.95
CA PRO A 252 -5.75 13.61 -14.46
C PRO A 252 -5.68 13.35 -15.98
N VAL A 253 -4.86 14.10 -16.72
CA VAL A 253 -4.65 13.88 -18.16
C VAL A 253 -3.83 12.61 -18.39
N GLN A 254 -2.73 12.42 -17.64
CA GLN A 254 -1.96 11.17 -17.68
C GLN A 254 -2.80 9.98 -17.19
N ALA A 255 -3.56 10.15 -16.11
CA ALA A 255 -4.45 9.12 -15.60
C ALA A 255 -5.42 8.64 -16.67
N TYR A 256 -6.08 9.57 -17.36
CA TYR A 256 -6.98 9.26 -18.46
C TYR A 256 -6.24 8.64 -19.66
N ALA A 257 -5.03 9.11 -20.01
CA ALA A 257 -4.26 8.53 -21.11
C ALA A 257 -3.94 7.03 -20.88
N TYR A 258 -3.48 6.67 -19.68
CA TYR A 258 -3.23 5.27 -19.31
C TYR A 258 -4.52 4.45 -19.24
N ALA A 259 -5.59 4.99 -18.66
CA ALA A 259 -6.89 4.34 -18.62
C ALA A 259 -7.46 4.07 -20.02
N TYR A 260 -7.35 5.04 -20.92
CA TYR A 260 -7.77 4.93 -22.30
C TYR A 260 -6.94 3.89 -23.06
N ALA A 261 -5.61 3.92 -22.91
CA ALA A 261 -4.72 2.90 -23.49
C ALA A 261 -5.03 1.49 -22.99
N TRP A 262 -5.27 1.32 -21.69
CA TRP A 262 -5.70 0.06 -21.11
C TRP A 262 -7.01 -0.42 -21.72
N SER A 263 -7.99 0.48 -21.85
CA SER A 263 -9.31 0.17 -22.40
C SER A 263 -9.24 -0.30 -23.85
N ILE A 264 -8.44 0.36 -24.70
CA ILE A 264 -8.23 -0.05 -26.09
C ILE A 264 -7.57 -1.44 -26.16
N LYS A 265 -6.56 -1.69 -25.32
CA LYS A 265 -5.84 -2.97 -25.33
C LYS A 265 -6.66 -4.13 -24.73
N THR A 266 -7.54 -3.86 -23.78
CA THR A 266 -8.35 -4.88 -23.08
C THR A 266 -9.63 -5.21 -23.85
N PHE A 267 -10.33 -4.20 -24.35
CA PHE A 267 -11.62 -4.34 -25.02
C PHE A 267 -11.49 -4.33 -26.55
N ARG A 268 -10.56 -5.14 -27.09
CA ARG A 268 -10.27 -5.17 -28.54
C ARG A 268 -11.41 -5.76 -29.37
N VAL A 269 -12.21 -6.64 -28.78
CA VAL A 269 -13.33 -7.31 -29.45
C VAL A 269 -14.61 -6.56 -29.11
N PRO A 270 -15.40 -6.12 -30.09
CA PRO A 270 -16.69 -5.50 -29.84
C PRO A 270 -17.63 -6.48 -29.13
N ASP A 271 -17.99 -6.17 -27.89
CA ASP A 271 -18.97 -6.89 -27.09
C ASP A 271 -19.83 -5.84 -26.37
N PRO A 272 -21.15 -5.75 -26.65
CA PRO A 272 -22.03 -4.76 -26.05
C PRO A 272 -22.03 -4.75 -24.51
N TYR A 273 -21.80 -5.89 -23.87
CA TYR A 273 -21.71 -5.96 -22.40
C TYR A 273 -20.40 -5.37 -21.89
N GLN A 274 -19.31 -5.57 -22.64
CA GLN A 274 -18.00 -5.03 -22.30
C GLN A 274 -17.87 -3.55 -22.66
N GLU A 275 -18.57 -3.07 -23.70
CA GLU A 275 -18.62 -1.64 -24.06
C GLU A 275 -19.17 -0.80 -22.90
N LYS A 276 -20.27 -1.24 -22.28
CA LYS A 276 -20.81 -0.54 -21.11
C LYS A 276 -19.83 -0.53 -19.94
N ALA A 277 -19.14 -1.64 -19.69
CA ALA A 277 -18.13 -1.73 -18.64
C ALA A 277 -16.93 -0.81 -18.91
N ARG A 278 -16.46 -0.76 -20.16
CA ARG A 278 -15.41 0.15 -20.64
C ARG A 278 -15.81 1.61 -20.42
N ASP A 279 -17.00 1.99 -20.84
CA ASP A 279 -17.45 3.38 -20.78
C ASP A 279 -17.61 3.84 -19.32
N LEU A 280 -18.18 2.99 -18.46
CA LEU A 280 -18.24 3.23 -17.01
C LEU A 280 -16.85 3.36 -16.38
N TYR A 281 -15.90 2.51 -16.80
CA TYR A 281 -14.52 2.60 -16.34
C TYR A 281 -13.85 3.91 -16.76
N LEU A 282 -14.01 4.35 -18.01
CA LEU A 282 -13.41 5.59 -18.51
C LEU A 282 -14.06 6.85 -17.92
N GLN A 283 -15.36 6.81 -17.65
CA GLN A 283 -16.11 7.95 -17.11
C GLN A 283 -15.49 8.49 -15.80
N ARG A 284 -14.95 7.62 -14.94
CA ARG A 284 -14.32 8.03 -13.69
C ARG A 284 -13.08 8.91 -13.91
N PHE A 285 -12.35 8.69 -15.00
CA PHE A 285 -11.15 9.46 -15.37
C PHE A 285 -11.48 10.67 -16.25
N GLN A 286 -12.61 10.65 -16.96
CA GLN A 286 -13.08 11.78 -17.76
C GLN A 286 -13.74 12.87 -16.93
N ARG A 287 -14.41 12.51 -15.83
CA ARG A 287 -15.15 13.45 -14.98
C ARG A 287 -14.37 14.71 -14.57
N PRO A 288 -13.08 14.66 -14.20
CA PRO A 288 -12.33 15.87 -13.85
C PRO A 288 -11.80 16.66 -15.05
N LEU A 289 -12.02 16.20 -16.30
CA LEU A 289 -11.38 16.74 -17.50
C LEU A 289 -12.35 17.54 -18.39
N THR A 290 -11.80 18.55 -19.04
CA THR A 290 -12.42 19.26 -20.17
C THR A 290 -12.28 18.48 -21.48
N SER A 291 -13.03 18.86 -22.52
CA SER A 291 -12.92 18.22 -23.86
C SER A 291 -11.51 18.33 -24.46
N GLU A 292 -10.81 19.44 -24.23
CA GLU A 292 -9.44 19.63 -24.72
C GLU A 292 -8.45 18.69 -24.01
N GLU A 293 -8.60 18.54 -22.69
CA GLU A 293 -7.79 17.62 -21.91
C GLU A 293 -8.06 16.15 -22.25
N ILE A 294 -9.31 15.80 -22.55
CA ILE A 294 -9.67 14.49 -23.08
C ILE A 294 -8.95 14.23 -24.40
N ALA A 295 -8.98 15.18 -25.35
CA ALA A 295 -8.28 15.05 -26.62
C ALA A 295 -6.76 14.91 -26.43
N LYS A 296 -6.18 15.67 -25.50
CA LYS A 296 -4.77 15.57 -25.13
C LYS A 296 -4.43 14.18 -24.56
N GLY A 297 -5.24 13.66 -23.65
CA GLY A 297 -5.05 12.33 -23.06
C GLY A 297 -5.17 11.21 -24.11
N GLN A 298 -6.09 11.32 -25.07
CA GLN A 298 -6.19 10.38 -26.20
C GLN A 298 -4.95 10.41 -27.10
N LYS A 299 -4.37 11.59 -27.34
CA LYS A 299 -3.11 11.72 -28.09
C LYS A 299 -1.96 11.01 -27.37
N ILE A 300 -1.80 11.24 -26.06
CA ILE A 300 -0.79 10.57 -25.23
C ILE A 300 -1.01 9.06 -25.24
N ALA A 301 -2.25 8.60 -25.10
CA ALA A 301 -2.58 7.18 -25.18
C ALA A 301 -2.16 6.56 -26.54
N GLY A 302 -2.33 7.30 -27.64
CA GLY A 302 -1.85 6.89 -28.96
C GLY A 302 -0.33 6.71 -29.03
N GLU A 303 0.44 7.47 -28.24
CA GLU A 303 1.90 7.30 -28.11
C GLU A 303 2.25 6.10 -27.24
N ILE A 304 1.49 5.83 -26.17
CA ILE A 304 1.66 4.68 -25.27
C ILE A 304 1.39 3.33 -25.97
N ILE A 305 0.45 3.31 -26.92
CA ILE A 305 0.01 2.06 -27.58
C ILE A 305 0.93 1.65 -28.74
N ARG A 306 1.67 2.59 -29.33
CA ARG A 306 2.61 2.35 -30.44
C ARG A 306 3.80 1.51 -30.00
#